data_AF-A0A349DPW5-F1
#
_entry.id   AF-A0A349DPW5-F1
#
_cell.length_a   1.000
_cell.length_b   1.000
_cell.length_c   1.000
_cell.angle_alpha   90.00
_cell.angle_beta   90.00
_cell.angle_gamma   90.00
#
_symmetry.space_group_name_H-M   'P 1'
#
loop_
_entity.id
_entity.type
_entity.pdbx_description
1 polymer ?
#
loop_
_entity_poly.entity_id
_entity_poly.type
_entity_poly.pdbx_seq_one_letter_code
_entity_poly.pdbx_strand_id
1 'polypeptide(L)'
;MMANIPSYEEMQKLIKEFTVPILEKLEQLNREEERKLDIYTNRRIIDELGGYISNDTLTRLREKGELPGTKKQGKWYYKGEDVRRVFTQSKNHSNRK
;
A
#
# COMPACT_ATOMS: atom_id res chain seq x y z
N MET A 1 27.34 -15.22 -45.21
CA MET A 1 26.04 -14.85 -44.63
C MET A 1 26.33 -13.84 -43.52
N MET A 2 25.92 -12.58 -43.67
CA MET A 2 26.13 -11.58 -42.61
C MET A 2 25.25 -11.94 -41.42
N ALA A 3 25.84 -12.02 -40.23
CA ALA A 3 25.09 -12.14 -38.99
C ALA A 3 24.28 -10.85 -38.81
N ASN A 4 22.96 -10.96 -38.86
CA ASN A 4 22.03 -9.87 -38.56
C ASN A 4 22.13 -9.59 -37.04
N ILE A 5 23.17 -8.87 -36.63
CA ILE A 5 23.32 -8.43 -35.25
C ILE A 5 22.31 -7.30 -35.08
N PRO A 6 21.32 -7.44 -34.16
CA PRO A 6 20.33 -6.40 -33.93
C PRO A 6 21.04 -5.11 -33.53
N SER A 7 20.54 -3.99 -34.05
CA SER A 7 21.08 -2.68 -33.73
C SER A 7 20.93 -2.38 -32.23
N TYR A 8 21.73 -1.43 -31.73
CA TYR A 8 21.66 -1.02 -30.34
C TYR A 8 20.25 -0.54 -29.93
N GLU A 9 19.53 0.13 -30.84
CA GLU A 9 18.14 0.56 -30.61
C GLU A 9 17.17 -0.62 -30.51
N GLU A 10 17.35 -1.66 -31.33
CA GLU A 10 16.54 -2.89 -31.27
C GLU A 10 16.83 -3.67 -29.98
N MET A 11 18.09 -3.75 -29.55
CA MET A 11 18.43 -4.34 -28.26
C MET A 11 17.79 -3.59 -27.10
N GLN A 12 17.81 -2.25 -27.10
CA GLN A 12 17.16 -1.47 -26.05
C GLN A 12 15.64 -1.67 -26.03
N LYS A 13 15.01 -1.76 -27.19
CA LYS A 13 13.56 -1.99 -27.30
C LYS A 13 13.18 -3.36 -26.76
N LEU A 14 13.95 -4.40 -27.11
CA LEU A 14 13.78 -5.75 -26.59
C LEU A 14 13.98 -5.78 -25.07
N ILE A 15 15.05 -5.17 -24.55
CA ILE A 15 15.28 -5.09 -23.09
C ILE A 15 14.10 -4.43 -22.38
N LYS A 16 13.53 -3.36 -22.95
CA LYS A 16 12.37 -2.66 -22.39
C LYS A 16 11.10 -3.51 -22.43
N GLU A 17 10.84 -4.20 -23.53
CA GLU A 17 9.73 -5.14 -23.67
C GLU A 17 9.84 -6.32 -22.71
N PHE A 18 11.05 -6.78 -22.37
CA PHE A 18 11.26 -7.83 -21.38
C PHE A 18 11.20 -7.32 -19.93
N THR A 19 11.64 -6.09 -19.65
CA THR A 19 11.69 -5.56 -18.27
C THR A 19 10.34 -5.04 -17.76
N VAL A 20 9.51 -4.44 -18.61
CA VAL A 20 8.17 -3.95 -18.23
C VAL A 20 7.28 -5.03 -17.60
N PRO A 21 7.08 -6.22 -18.20
CA PRO A 21 6.22 -7.25 -17.62
C PRO A 21 6.80 -7.85 -16.33
N ILE A 22 8.12 -7.89 -16.18
CA ILE A 22 8.76 -8.33 -14.93
C ILE A 22 8.51 -7.31 -13.82
N LEU A 23 8.61 -6.01 -14.12
CA LEU A 23 8.32 -4.95 -13.17
C LEU A 23 6.84 -4.93 -12.77
N GLU A 24 5.93 -5.07 -13.72
CA GLU A 24 4.49 -5.17 -13.42
C GLU A 24 4.17 -6.38 -12.54
N LYS A 25 4.82 -7.52 -12.79
CA LYS A 25 4.61 -8.74 -12.00
C LYS A 25 5.21 -8.62 -10.60
N LEU A 26 6.36 -7.97 -10.44
CA LEU A 26 6.93 -7.63 -9.14
C LEU A 26 6.04 -6.64 -8.37
N GLU A 27 5.48 -5.64 -9.05
CA GLU A 27 4.50 -4.73 -8.44
C GLU A 27 3.22 -5.46 -8.03
N GLN A 28 2.71 -6.38 -8.84
CA GLN A 28 1.55 -7.20 -8.48
C GLN A 28 1.85 -8.08 -7.26
N LEU A 29 2.99 -8.77 -7.25
CA LEU A 29 3.41 -9.60 -6.12
C LEU A 29 3.57 -8.75 -4.85
N ASN A 30 4.16 -7.57 -4.95
CA ASN A 30 4.31 -6.65 -3.82
C ASN A 30 2.92 -6.18 -3.32
N ARG A 31 1.98 -5.86 -4.21
CA ARG A 31 0.59 -5.51 -3.84
C ARG A 31 -0.16 -6.70 -3.22
N GLU A 32 0.07 -7.92 -3.69
CA GLU A 32 -0.52 -9.14 -3.14
C GLU A 32 0.06 -9.48 -1.76
N GLU A 33 1.37 -9.27 -1.58
CA GLU A 33 2.05 -9.42 -0.30
C GLU A 33 1.58 -8.33 0.69
N GLU A 34 1.42 -7.08 0.26
CA GLU A 34 0.80 -6.00 1.03
C GLU A 34 -0.69 -6.22 1.33
N ARG A 35 -1.39 -7.05 0.52
CA ARG A 35 -2.77 -7.49 0.80
C ARG A 35 -2.83 -8.64 1.80
N LYS A 36 -1.83 -9.52 1.80
CA LYS A 36 -1.68 -10.61 2.80
C LYS A 36 -1.12 -10.10 4.12
N LEU A 37 -0.25 -9.10 4.08
CA LEU A 37 0.21 -8.37 5.24
C LEU A 37 -0.94 -7.47 5.70
N ASP A 38 -1.43 -7.71 6.91
CA ASP A 38 -2.46 -6.89 7.53
C ASP A 38 -1.85 -5.56 8.01
N ILE A 39 -1.35 -4.77 7.06
CA ILE A 39 -0.65 -3.51 7.25
C ILE A 39 -1.36 -2.42 6.45
N TYR A 40 -1.57 -1.30 7.12
CA TYR A 40 -2.31 -0.15 6.62
C TYR A 40 -1.40 1.05 6.48
N THR A 41 -1.60 1.82 5.42
CA THR A 41 -1.01 3.16 5.27
C THR A 41 -2.09 4.21 5.51
N ASN A 42 -1.71 5.47 5.74
CA ASN A 42 -2.68 6.58 5.84
C ASN A 42 -3.70 6.55 4.69
N ARG A 43 -3.21 6.40 3.45
CA ARG A 43 -4.06 6.36 2.25
C ARG A 43 -5.06 5.22 2.31
N ARG A 44 -4.62 4.00 2.63
CA ARG A 44 -5.50 2.83 2.74
C ARG A 44 -6.57 3.02 3.82
N ILE A 45 -6.23 3.59 4.98
CA ILE A 45 -7.21 3.87 6.05
C ILE A 45 -8.26 4.87 5.57
N ILE A 46 -7.83 5.94 4.90
CA ILE A 46 -8.73 6.98 4.38
C ILE A 46 -9.65 6.39 3.29
N ASP A 47 -9.11 5.58 2.37
CA ASP A 47 -9.86 4.93 1.30
C ASP A 47 -10.88 3.93 1.86
N GLU A 48 -10.50 3.08 2.83
CA GLU A 48 -11.43 2.11 3.46
C GLU A 48 -12.50 2.76 4.33
N LEU A 49 -12.19 3.92 4.92
CA LEU A 49 -13.14 4.73 5.66
C LEU A 49 -13.83 5.79 4.79
N GLY A 50 -13.78 5.68 3.46
CA GLY A 50 -14.54 6.54 2.54
C GLY A 50 -14.28 8.04 2.70
N GLY A 51 -13.08 8.44 3.15
CA GLY A 51 -12.73 9.85 3.34
C GLY A 51 -13.24 10.51 4.63
N TYR A 52 -13.90 9.77 5.54
CA TYR A 52 -14.37 10.32 6.83
C TYR A 52 -13.25 10.69 7.80
N ILE A 53 -12.00 10.32 7.49
CA ILE A 53 -10.82 10.59 8.30
C ILE A 53 -9.79 11.38 7.51
N SER A 54 -9.25 12.42 8.15
CA SER A 54 -8.13 13.21 7.62
C SER A 54 -6.78 12.71 8.13
N ASN A 55 -5.71 13.12 7.44
CA ASN A 55 -4.33 12.87 7.89
C ASN A 55 -4.03 13.51 9.26
N ASP A 56 -4.66 14.64 9.59
CA ASP A 56 -4.52 15.28 10.91
C ASP A 56 -5.12 14.41 12.01
N THR A 57 -6.28 13.81 11.78
CA THR A 57 -6.89 12.86 12.72
C THR A 57 -5.99 11.66 12.94
N LEU A 58 -5.42 11.07 11.88
CA LEU A 58 -4.46 9.97 12.00
C LEU A 58 -3.18 10.36 12.75
N THR A 59 -2.74 11.61 12.61
CA THR A 59 -1.58 12.15 13.34
C THR A 59 -1.89 12.27 14.83
N ARG A 60 -3.04 12.86 15.19
CA ARG A 60 -3.49 12.99 16.58
C ARG A 60 -3.65 11.62 17.26
N LEU A 61 -4.22 10.64 16.57
CA LEU A 61 -4.37 9.28 17.10
C LEU A 61 -3.02 8.62 17.36
N ARG A 62 -2.02 8.92 16.53
CA ARG A 62 -0.65 8.44 16.73
C ARG A 62 0.03 9.12 17.91
N GLU A 63 -0.11 10.44 18.03
CA GLU A 63 0.46 11.24 19.13
C GLU A 63 -0.13 10.84 20.49
N LYS A 64 -1.41 10.48 20.53
CA LYS A 64 -2.08 9.95 21.74
C LYS A 64 -1.71 8.50 22.05
N GLY A 65 -1.01 7.81 21.15
CA GLY A 65 -0.71 6.38 21.27
C GLY A 65 -1.91 5.45 21.02
N GLU A 66 -3.05 5.99 20.60
CA GLU A 66 -4.27 5.23 20.32
C GLU A 66 -4.13 4.39 19.06
N LEU A 67 -3.39 4.90 18.07
CA LEU A 67 -3.06 4.22 16.82
C LEU A 67 -1.54 4.14 16.63
N PRO A 68 -0.86 3.13 17.20
CA PRO A 68 0.58 2.99 17.07
C PRO A 68 0.95 2.72 15.61
N GLY A 69 1.92 3.48 15.09
CA GLY A 69 2.38 3.37 13.71
C GLY A 69 3.91 3.41 13.62
N THR A 70 4.45 2.73 12.62
CA THR A 70 5.89 2.72 12.31
C THR A 70 6.16 3.60 11.09
N LYS A 71 7.16 4.48 11.18
CA LYS A 71 7.60 5.29 10.04
C LYS A 71 8.68 4.54 9.26
N LYS A 72 8.44 4.30 7.96
CA LYS A 72 9.43 3.68 7.06
C LYS A 72 9.45 4.44 5.74
N GLN A 73 10.63 4.89 5.30
CA GLN A 73 10.81 5.66 4.06
C GLN A 73 9.85 6.86 3.93
N GLY A 74 9.63 7.60 5.03
CA GLY A 74 8.75 8.77 5.04
C GLY A 74 7.24 8.48 5.08
N LYS A 75 6.83 7.21 4.95
CA LYS A 75 5.43 6.78 5.08
C LYS A 75 5.16 6.15 6.44
N TRP A 76 3.91 6.25 6.89
CA TRP A 76 3.44 5.62 8.11
C TRP A 76 2.69 4.34 7.81
N TYR A 77 3.02 3.31 8.59
CA TYR A 77 2.45 1.97 8.50
C TYR A 77 1.85 1.60 9.84
N TYR A 78 0.68 0.97 9.80
CA TYR A 78 -0.11 0.59 10.96
C TYR A 78 -0.47 -0.88 10.85
N LYS A 79 -0.60 -1.57 11.97
CA LYS A 79 -1.16 -2.92 11.97
C LYS A 79 -2.67 -2.85 11.76
N GLY A 80 -3.23 -3.76 10.98
CA GLY A 80 -4.66 -3.81 10.71
C GLY A 80 -5.49 -4.10 11.96
N GLU A 81 -4.96 -4.86 12.92
CA GLU A 81 -5.60 -5.06 14.23
C GLU A 81 -5.84 -3.73 14.97
N ASP A 82 -4.86 -2.82 14.97
CA ASP A 82 -4.96 -1.52 15.63
C ASP A 82 -5.93 -0.60 14.90
N VAL A 83 -5.87 -0.58 13.57
CA VAL A 83 -6.82 0.18 12.73
C VAL A 83 -8.25 -0.29 12.99
N ARG A 84 -8.49 -1.61 13.04
CA ARG A 84 -9.82 -2.16 13.33
C ARG A 84 -10.26 -1.88 14.77
N ARG A 85 -9.36 -1.97 15.75
CA ARG A 85 -9.66 -1.59 17.13
C ARG A 85 -10.13 -0.15 17.23
N VAL A 86 -9.45 0.79 16.58
CA VAL A 86 -9.77 2.22 16.64
C VAL A 86 -11.03 2.56 15.83
N PHE A 87 -11.19 1.99 14.63
CA PHE A 87 -12.24 2.45 13.69
C PHE A 87 -13.42 1.47 13.49
N THR A 88 -13.27 0.19 13.84
CA THR A 88 -14.36 -0.81 13.70
C THR A 88 -15.19 -0.95 14.98
N GLN A 89 -14.65 -0.60 16.15
CA GLN A 89 -15.41 -0.64 17.42
C GLN A 89 -16.58 0.36 17.48
N SER A 90 -16.67 1.33 16.56
CA SER A 90 -17.83 2.23 16.48
C SER A 90 -19.06 1.63 15.79
N LYS A 91 -18.97 0.46 15.12
CA LYS A 91 -20.15 -0.18 14.48
C LYS A 91 -20.94 -1.11 15.41
N ASN A 92 -20.39 -1.53 16.55
CA ASN A 92 -21.07 -2.48 17.44
C ASN A 92 -21.85 -1.84 18.60
N HIS A 93 -21.90 -0.50 18.71
CA HIS A 93 -22.67 0.19 19.75
C HIS A 93 -24.07 0.67 19.31
N SER A 94 -24.48 0.40 18.05
CA SER A 94 -25.82 0.73 17.53
C SER A 94 -26.80 -0.46 17.47
N ASN A 95 -26.53 -1.55 18.19
CA ASN A 95 -27.43 -2.72 18.26
C ASN A 95 -27.79 -3.13 19.71
N ARG A 96 -27.96 -2.15 20.61
CA ARG A 96 -28.78 -2.34 21.81
C ARG A 96 -30.05 -1.49 21.66
N LYS A 97 -31.06 -2.11 21.05
CA LYS A 97 -32.47 -1.75 21.24
C LYS A 97 -32.86 -2.04 22.69
#